data_AF-A0A817RF38-F1
#
_entry.id   AF-A0A817RF38-F1
#
_cell.length_a   1.000
_cell.length_b   1.000
_cell.length_c   1.000
_cell.angle_alpha   90.00
_cell.angle_beta   90.00
_cell.angle_gamma   90.00
#
_symmetry.space_group_name_H-M   'P 1'
#
loop_
_entity.id
_entity.type
_entity.pdbx_description
1 polymer ?
#
loop_
_entity_poly.entity_id
_entity_poly.type
_entity_poly.pdbx_seq_one_letter_code
_entity_poly.pdbx_strand_id
1 'polypeptide(L)'
;MTTEACHLLPLSDAANIPSCNVTTQRHKRSRSRLISLGVGVISMGLSIANSIQMLNLQEPVEMIENTLSEFSQTIQIHEAKLAKIQPNQIKIAEQLQVTQHAINDIIPVLDSHSQALNTLKTGIERLHINFQRSSIYLAITQIFRNQLTLNCLSPDDLQKVVYHVIEQGNLTFNAHHGSIPIVEFITKLLVRQQIDFIPSSQYENQNPQEIGRIVITSFFAVPQQEQTSFHVYKLLTMPYLHKNQTIQLSHIPRYWAINPTDNTTMEWHDPEESGCNLQLMTSCRDTPPLRTISKDSCLGQIIGSLPLSSCHANYVSHSGAFVRQLTDNVWVTSSSESLHCLKIPKIEYRTSNHPTLNISQQIILPP
;
A
#
# COMPACT_ATOMS: atom_id res chain seq x y z
N MET A 1 -19.91 14.41 -4.43
CA MET A 1 -20.42 15.32 -3.39
C MET A 1 -21.81 15.76 -3.82
N THR A 2 -22.83 15.69 -2.95
CA THR A 2 -24.21 16.06 -3.31
C THR A 2 -24.38 17.58 -3.33
N THR A 3 -25.31 18.09 -4.13
CA THR A 3 -25.60 19.54 -4.23
C THR A 3 -25.98 20.17 -2.89
N GLU A 4 -26.58 19.40 -1.98
CA GLU A 4 -26.91 19.85 -0.62
C GLU A 4 -25.67 20.09 0.25
N ALA A 5 -24.61 19.30 0.06
CA ALA A 5 -23.35 19.47 0.79
C ALA A 5 -22.60 20.75 0.36
N CYS A 6 -22.86 21.26 -0.85
CA CYS A 6 -22.29 22.53 -1.32
C CYS A 6 -22.80 23.74 -0.50
N HIS A 7 -23.94 23.64 0.18
CA HIS A 7 -24.47 24.73 1.02
C HIS A 7 -23.76 24.92 2.36
N LEU A 8 -22.93 23.96 2.76
CA LEU A 8 -22.18 23.98 4.02
C LEU A 8 -20.77 24.56 3.85
N LEU A 9 -20.31 24.79 2.62
CA LEU A 9 -18.99 25.34 2.35
C LEU A 9 -19.00 26.87 2.29
N PRO A 10 -17.89 27.52 2.69
CA PRO A 10 -17.65 28.93 2.40
C PRO A 10 -17.72 29.19 0.89
N LEU A 11 -18.29 30.34 0.48
CA LEU A 11 -18.51 30.70 -0.93
C LEU A 11 -17.22 30.70 -1.77
N SER A 12 -16.06 30.99 -1.18
CA SER A 12 -14.75 30.93 -1.83
C SER A 12 -14.35 29.52 -2.23
N ASP A 13 -14.75 28.53 -1.44
CA ASP A 13 -14.29 27.15 -1.57
C ASP A 13 -15.25 26.36 -2.46
N ALA A 14 -16.55 26.70 -2.41
CA ALA A 14 -17.58 26.15 -3.29
C ALA A 14 -17.37 26.53 -4.76
N ALA A 15 -16.76 27.69 -5.06
CA ALA A 15 -16.52 28.17 -6.42
C ALA A 15 -15.50 27.33 -7.21
N ASN A 16 -14.61 26.60 -6.52
CA ASN A 16 -13.58 25.77 -7.14
C ASN A 16 -14.01 24.32 -7.36
N ILE A 17 -15.24 23.95 -6.95
CA ILE A 17 -15.78 22.59 -7.09
C ILE A 17 -16.77 22.56 -8.26
N PRO A 18 -16.49 21.83 -9.36
CA PRO A 18 -17.31 21.84 -10.58
C PRO A 18 -18.77 21.44 -10.36
N SER A 19 -19.04 20.60 -9.36
CA SER A 19 -20.40 20.15 -9.02
C SER A 19 -21.23 21.16 -8.22
N CYS A 20 -20.64 22.28 -7.77
CA CYS A 20 -21.29 23.31 -6.96
C CYS A 20 -21.57 24.61 -7.74
N ASN A 21 -21.65 24.55 -9.08
CA ASN A 21 -21.82 25.71 -9.95
C ASN A 21 -23.23 26.33 -9.84
N VAL A 22 -23.47 27.13 -8.79
CA VAL A 22 -24.73 27.84 -8.54
C VAL A 22 -24.56 29.31 -8.94
N THR A 23 -24.79 29.62 -10.21
CA THR A 23 -24.74 30.98 -10.79
C THR A 23 -26.04 31.78 -10.61
N THR A 24 -26.70 31.69 -9.45
CA THR A 24 -27.93 32.47 -9.19
C THR A 24 -27.82 33.33 -7.94
N GLN A 25 -28.11 34.61 -8.15
CA GLN A 25 -28.05 35.73 -7.20
C GLN A 25 -28.63 35.37 -5.82
N ARG A 26 -27.77 35.34 -4.79
CA ARG A 26 -28.23 35.45 -3.40
C ARG A 26 -28.42 36.94 -3.05
N HIS A 27 -29.66 37.33 -2.76
CA HIS A 27 -29.97 38.64 -2.18
C HIS A 27 -29.25 38.82 -0.83
N LYS A 28 -28.52 39.93 -0.72
CA LYS A 28 -27.83 40.39 0.49
C LYS A 28 -28.80 40.47 1.68
N ARG A 29 -28.56 39.68 2.73
CA ARG A 29 -29.06 40.01 4.08
C ARG A 29 -27.99 40.82 4.80
N SER A 30 -28.31 42.09 5.03
CA SER A 30 -27.51 43.07 5.76
C SER A 30 -27.22 42.61 7.19
N ARG A 31 -25.98 42.81 7.64
CA ARG A 31 -25.54 42.61 9.02
C ARG A 31 -26.14 43.66 9.96
N SER A 32 -26.53 43.16 11.14
CA SER A 32 -26.44 43.72 12.50
C SER A 32 -26.65 45.21 12.75
N ARG A 33 -27.55 45.52 13.69
CA ARG A 33 -27.28 46.53 14.72
C ARG A 33 -27.88 46.12 16.07
N LEU A 34 -27.04 46.22 17.10
CA LEU A 34 -27.36 46.34 18.51
C LEU A 34 -28.54 47.28 18.75
N ILE A 35 -29.41 46.94 19.70
CA ILE A 35 -30.19 47.93 20.47
C ILE A 35 -30.15 47.52 21.95
N SER A 36 -29.78 48.51 22.77
CA SER A 36 -29.66 48.52 24.22
C SER A 36 -31.01 48.58 24.94
N LEU A 37 -31.03 48.11 26.19
CA LEU A 37 -32.04 48.43 27.20
C LEU A 37 -32.06 49.92 27.52
N GLY A 38 -33.26 50.50 27.66
CA GLY A 38 -33.50 51.85 28.16
C GLY A 38 -34.94 52.02 28.65
N VAL A 39 -35.09 52.43 29.91
CA VAL A 39 -36.33 52.73 30.63
C VAL A 39 -36.82 54.15 30.30
N GLY A 40 -38.14 54.39 30.25
CA GLY A 40 -38.72 55.74 30.13
C GLY A 40 -40.26 55.77 30.17
N VAL A 41 -40.84 56.75 30.85
CA VAL A 41 -42.20 56.80 31.45
C VAL A 41 -43.04 57.96 30.84
N ILE A 42 -44.37 57.73 30.71
CA ILE A 42 -45.55 58.68 30.65
C ILE A 42 -45.60 59.77 29.54
N SER A 43 -46.73 59.88 28.81
CA SER A 43 -47.77 60.92 29.04
C SER A 43 -48.89 60.94 27.98
N MET A 44 -50.11 61.22 28.47
CA MET A 44 -51.37 61.44 27.75
C MET A 44 -51.37 62.69 26.86
N GLY A 45 -52.16 62.65 25.79
CA GLY A 45 -52.61 63.83 25.05
C GLY A 45 -54.00 63.60 24.45
N LEU A 46 -55.03 63.98 25.20
CA LEU A 46 -56.41 64.18 24.72
C LEU A 46 -56.46 65.38 23.78
N SER A 47 -57.36 65.38 22.78
CA SER A 47 -58.25 66.53 22.50
C SER A 47 -59.13 66.34 21.25
N ILE A 48 -60.45 66.19 21.43
CA ILE A 48 -61.56 67.11 21.08
C ILE A 48 -62.07 67.03 19.63
N ALA A 49 -63.31 66.57 19.48
CA ALA A 49 -64.41 67.38 18.92
C ALA A 49 -65.76 66.82 19.39
N ASN A 50 -66.58 67.71 19.91
CA ASN A 50 -67.83 67.43 20.62
C ASN A 50 -69.03 67.59 19.67
N SER A 51 -70.17 67.02 20.09
CA SER A 51 -71.53 67.42 19.73
C SER A 51 -72.00 67.13 18.29
N ILE A 52 -72.89 66.14 18.16
CA ILE A 52 -74.30 66.35 17.79
C ILE A 52 -75.10 65.08 18.14
N GLN A 53 -76.23 65.28 18.84
CA GLN A 53 -77.39 64.39 18.97
C GLN A 53 -77.34 63.23 19.98
N MET A 54 -77.60 63.63 21.23
CA MET A 54 -78.06 62.84 22.36
C MET A 54 -79.55 62.45 22.23
N LEU A 55 -79.93 61.65 21.23
CA LEU A 55 -81.30 61.10 21.09
C LEU A 55 -81.34 59.73 20.37
N ASN A 56 -80.43 58.80 20.70
CA ASN A 56 -80.52 57.39 20.29
C ASN A 56 -79.78 56.42 21.23
N LEU A 57 -79.89 56.65 22.55
CA LEU A 57 -79.18 55.90 23.60
C LEU A 57 -79.99 54.72 24.17
N GLN A 58 -80.50 53.82 23.32
CA GLN A 58 -80.96 52.50 23.77
C GLN A 58 -80.40 51.33 22.94
N GLU A 59 -80.08 51.54 21.67
CA GLU A 59 -79.40 50.56 20.82
C GLU A 59 -77.88 50.42 21.06
N PRO A 60 -77.11 51.47 21.43
CA PRO A 60 -75.66 51.34 21.59
C PRO A 60 -75.23 50.78 22.96
N VAL A 61 -76.11 50.68 23.96
CA VAL A 61 -75.74 50.10 25.26
C VAL A 61 -75.60 48.58 25.16
N GLU A 62 -76.50 47.92 24.44
CA GLU A 62 -76.45 46.47 24.21
C GLU A 62 -75.32 46.08 23.24
N MET A 63 -75.01 46.95 22.26
CA MET A 63 -73.86 46.77 21.37
C MET A 63 -72.53 46.99 22.11
N ILE A 64 -72.44 47.96 23.03
CA ILE A 64 -71.27 48.19 23.88
C ILE A 64 -71.10 47.07 24.89
N GLU A 65 -72.18 46.53 25.48
CA GLU A 65 -72.11 45.42 26.42
C GLU A 65 -71.64 44.12 25.74
N ASN A 66 -72.10 43.86 24.51
CA ASN A 66 -71.62 42.73 23.70
C ASN A 66 -70.17 42.93 23.23
N THR A 67 -69.77 44.14 22.82
CA THR A 67 -68.35 44.40 22.47
C THR A 67 -67.43 44.42 23.69
N LEU A 68 -67.90 44.85 24.88
CA LEU A 68 -67.12 44.74 26.12
C LEU A 68 -66.98 43.28 26.55
N SER A 69 -68.01 42.47 26.36
CA SER A 69 -67.99 41.02 26.64
C SER A 69 -67.03 40.29 25.70
N GLU A 70 -67.08 40.56 24.39
CA GLU A 70 -66.14 40.01 23.41
C GLU A 70 -64.70 40.51 23.65
N PHE A 71 -64.53 41.78 24.00
CA PHE A 71 -63.22 42.34 24.34
C PHE A 71 -62.66 41.74 25.63
N SER A 72 -63.50 41.53 26.64
CA SER A 72 -63.15 40.86 27.90
C SER A 72 -62.74 39.40 27.67
N GLN A 73 -63.47 38.65 26.83
CA GLN A 73 -63.06 37.30 26.42
C GLN A 73 -61.76 37.30 25.62
N THR A 74 -61.56 38.28 24.74
CA THR A 74 -60.33 38.41 23.95
C THR A 74 -59.13 38.73 24.85
N ILE A 75 -59.32 39.56 25.88
CA ILE A 75 -58.33 39.84 26.92
C ILE A 75 -58.03 38.59 27.74
N GLN A 76 -59.03 37.83 28.19
CA GLN A 76 -58.79 36.59 28.95
C GLN A 76 -58.06 35.52 28.10
N ILE A 77 -58.37 35.41 26.81
CA ILE A 77 -57.66 34.54 25.87
C ILE A 77 -56.22 35.02 25.65
N HIS A 78 -56.00 36.33 25.60
CA HIS A 78 -54.65 36.93 25.50
C HIS A 78 -53.86 36.78 26.80
N GLU A 79 -54.49 36.92 27.97
CA GLU A 79 -53.90 36.64 29.28
C GLU A 79 -53.51 35.17 29.40
N ALA A 80 -54.37 34.24 28.96
CA ALA A 80 -54.05 32.81 28.96
C ALA A 80 -52.91 32.47 27.97
N LYS A 81 -52.81 33.18 26.84
CA LYS A 81 -51.68 33.05 25.89
C LYS A 81 -50.39 33.68 26.46
N LEU A 82 -50.45 34.84 27.09
CA LEU A 82 -49.33 35.51 27.76
C LEU A 82 -48.83 34.68 28.96
N ALA A 83 -49.75 34.16 29.76
CA ALA A 83 -49.48 33.23 30.86
C ALA A 83 -48.95 31.87 30.37
N LYS A 84 -49.13 31.49 29.10
CA LYS A 84 -48.46 30.34 28.45
C LYS A 84 -47.11 30.69 27.84
N ILE A 85 -46.90 31.94 27.41
CA ILE A 85 -45.62 32.41 26.84
C ILE A 85 -44.55 32.49 27.94
N GLN A 86 -44.90 33.00 29.13
CA GLN A 86 -43.99 33.10 30.26
C GLN A 86 -43.35 31.76 30.70
N PRO A 87 -44.12 30.67 30.95
CA PRO A 87 -43.54 29.37 31.31
C PRO A 87 -42.75 28.75 30.16
N ASN A 88 -43.15 29.00 28.91
CA ASN A 88 -42.35 28.57 27.75
C ASN A 88 -41.03 29.33 27.65
N GLN A 89 -40.99 30.64 27.96
CA GLN A 89 -39.76 31.43 28.01
C GLN A 89 -38.84 30.98 29.15
N ILE A 90 -39.39 30.67 30.33
CA ILE A 90 -38.63 30.09 31.45
C ILE A 90 -38.05 28.73 31.05
N LYS A 91 -38.85 27.86 30.45
CA LYS A 91 -38.40 26.55 29.96
C LYS A 91 -37.30 26.67 28.90
N ILE A 92 -37.39 27.64 28.00
CA ILE A 92 -36.34 27.92 27.01
C ILE A 92 -35.07 28.43 27.71
N ALA A 93 -35.19 29.33 28.69
CA ALA A 93 -34.05 29.83 29.45
C ALA A 93 -33.35 28.71 30.24
N GLU A 94 -34.12 27.83 30.88
CA GLU A 94 -33.60 26.63 31.56
C GLU A 94 -32.90 25.68 30.58
N GLN A 95 -33.50 25.40 29.43
CA GLN A 95 -32.87 24.57 28.39
C GLN A 95 -31.58 25.21 27.85
N LEU A 96 -31.56 26.52 27.62
CA LEU A 96 -30.36 27.24 27.21
C LEU A 96 -29.28 27.19 28.29
N GLN A 97 -29.65 27.31 29.56
CA GLN A 97 -28.72 27.19 30.68
C GLN A 97 -28.13 25.78 30.78
N VAL A 98 -28.95 24.73 30.65
CA VAL A 98 -28.47 23.33 30.61
C VAL A 98 -27.53 23.12 29.42
N THR A 99 -27.86 23.67 28.25
CA THR A 99 -27.02 23.57 27.06
C THR A 99 -25.70 24.32 27.23
N GLN A 100 -25.73 25.51 27.82
CA GLN A 100 -24.53 26.29 28.13
C GLN A 100 -23.63 25.56 29.13
N HIS A 101 -24.22 24.92 30.15
CA HIS A 101 -23.47 24.10 31.11
C HIS A 101 -22.81 22.91 30.41
N ALA A 102 -23.55 22.18 29.58
CA ALA A 102 -23.02 21.07 28.80
C ALA A 102 -21.89 21.51 27.86
N ILE A 103 -22.00 22.69 27.22
CA ILE A 103 -20.94 23.26 26.39
C ILE A 103 -19.72 23.59 27.24
N ASN A 104 -19.90 24.25 28.40
CA ASN A 104 -18.82 24.60 29.31
C ASN A 104 -18.09 23.35 29.83
N ASP A 105 -18.80 22.23 30.03
CA ASP A 105 -18.23 20.96 30.47
C ASP A 105 -17.46 20.24 29.33
N ILE A 106 -17.87 20.44 28.07
CA ILE A 106 -17.21 19.83 26.90
C ILE A 106 -15.93 20.56 26.48
N ILE A 107 -15.85 21.89 26.65
CA ILE A 107 -14.66 22.69 26.32
C ILE A 107 -13.36 22.12 26.91
N PRO A 108 -13.25 21.84 28.23
CA PRO A 108 -12.02 21.31 28.80
C PRO A 108 -11.69 19.89 28.30
N VAL A 109 -12.70 19.10 27.90
CA VAL A 109 -12.48 17.77 27.29
C VAL A 109 -11.87 17.92 25.89
N LEU A 110 -12.37 18.85 25.08
CA LEU A 110 -11.81 19.17 23.76
C LEU A 110 -10.37 19.69 23.87
N ASP A 111 -10.09 20.58 24.82
CA ASP A 111 -8.75 21.10 25.06
C ASP A 111 -7.79 19.99 25.50
N SER A 112 -8.22 19.11 26.40
CA SER A 112 -7.46 17.93 26.82
C SER A 112 -7.14 17.00 25.64
N HIS A 113 -8.13 16.70 24.79
CA HIS A 113 -7.92 15.90 23.58
C HIS A 113 -6.98 16.58 22.59
N SER A 114 -7.09 17.90 22.39
CA SER A 114 -6.19 18.68 21.54
C SER A 114 -4.74 18.59 22.03
N GLN A 115 -4.52 18.72 23.35
CA GLN A 115 -3.19 18.57 23.95
C GLN A 115 -2.65 17.14 23.80
N ALA A 116 -3.49 16.12 23.99
CA ALA A 116 -3.11 14.73 23.81
C ALA A 116 -2.71 14.44 22.35
N LEU A 117 -3.47 14.95 21.38
CA LEU A 117 -3.16 14.83 19.94
C LEU A 117 -1.86 15.53 19.57
N ASN A 118 -1.60 16.73 20.11
CA ASN A 118 -0.33 17.43 19.88
C ASN A 118 0.87 16.68 20.49
N THR A 119 0.68 16.09 21.67
CA THR A 119 1.69 15.23 22.31
C THR A 119 1.96 13.98 21.47
N LEU A 120 0.90 13.34 20.95
CA LEU A 120 1.05 12.19 20.06
C LEU A 120 1.76 12.56 18.76
N LYS A 121 1.38 13.67 18.13
CA LYS A 121 2.02 14.18 16.91
C LYS A 121 3.52 14.40 17.12
N THR A 122 3.90 15.13 18.16
CA THR A 122 5.32 15.36 18.48
C THR A 122 6.07 14.07 18.84
N GLY A 123 5.39 13.12 19.51
CA GLY A 123 5.91 11.79 19.76
C GLY A 123 6.21 10.99 18.49
N ILE A 124 5.29 11.02 17.52
CA ILE A 124 5.44 10.37 16.21
C ILE A 124 6.58 11.01 15.42
N GLU A 125 6.67 12.34 15.40
CA GLU A 125 7.77 13.06 14.72
C GLU A 125 9.14 12.69 15.32
N ARG A 126 9.26 12.62 16.65
CA ARG A 126 10.49 12.17 17.32
C ARG A 126 10.82 10.72 16.99
N LEU A 127 9.83 9.83 16.99
CA LEU A 127 10.02 8.43 16.65
C LEU A 127 10.50 8.28 15.20
N HIS A 128 9.93 9.04 14.28
CA HIS A 128 10.34 9.07 12.88
C HIS A 128 11.81 9.49 12.72
N ILE A 129 12.21 10.57 13.40
CA ILE A 129 13.62 11.03 13.41
C ILE A 129 14.55 9.96 14.00
N ASN A 130 14.17 9.33 15.11
CA ASN A 130 14.97 8.29 15.75
C ASN A 130 15.10 7.04 14.86
N PHE A 131 14.02 6.65 14.18
CA PHE A 131 14.02 5.55 13.23
C PHE A 131 14.93 5.86 12.04
N GLN A 132 14.79 7.03 11.42
CA GLN A 132 15.68 7.47 10.33
C GLN A 132 17.15 7.46 10.74
N ARG A 133 17.48 8.02 11.91
CA ARG A 133 18.85 8.00 12.43
C ARG A 133 19.37 6.58 12.64
N SER A 134 18.53 5.69 13.19
CA SER A 134 18.89 4.29 13.42
C SER A 134 19.13 3.55 12.12
N SER A 135 18.27 3.76 11.10
CA SER A 135 18.42 3.17 9.77
C SER A 135 19.67 3.66 9.05
N ILE A 136 19.97 4.96 9.11
CA ILE A 136 21.19 5.54 8.54
C ILE A 136 22.42 4.97 9.24
N TYR A 137 22.44 4.95 10.58
CA TYR A 137 23.55 4.40 11.35
C TYR A 137 23.80 2.92 11.03
N LEU A 138 22.74 2.12 10.95
CA LEU A 138 22.82 0.71 10.59
C LEU A 138 23.37 0.55 9.17
N ALA A 139 22.85 1.30 8.21
CA ALA A 139 23.31 1.23 6.82
C ALA A 139 24.78 1.64 6.68
N ILE A 140 25.21 2.71 7.35
CA ILE A 140 26.61 3.13 7.38
C ILE A 140 27.49 2.00 7.94
N THR A 141 27.08 1.41 9.06
CA THR A 141 27.81 0.28 9.68
C THR A 141 27.89 -0.94 8.75
N GLN A 142 26.80 -1.26 8.06
CA GLN A 142 26.76 -2.35 7.07
C GLN A 142 27.71 -2.07 5.91
N ILE A 143 27.66 -0.87 5.32
CA ILE A 143 28.52 -0.49 4.19
C ILE A 143 30.00 -0.53 4.59
N PHE A 144 30.37 -0.02 5.79
CA PHE A 144 31.75 -0.13 6.29
C PHE A 144 32.21 -1.58 6.51
N ARG A 145 31.28 -2.51 6.74
CA ARG A 145 31.55 -3.95 6.82
C ARG A 145 31.51 -4.63 5.46
N ASN A 146 31.50 -3.87 4.36
CA ASN A 146 31.33 -4.35 2.99
C ASN A 146 30.02 -5.14 2.79
N GLN A 147 29.00 -4.84 3.58
CA GLN A 147 27.65 -5.39 3.43
C GLN A 147 26.80 -4.39 2.65
N LEU A 148 26.46 -4.76 1.42
CA LEU A 148 25.66 -3.92 0.54
C LEU A 148 24.20 -3.90 1.00
N THR A 149 23.61 -2.72 1.10
CA THR A 149 22.29 -2.52 1.71
C THR A 149 21.58 -1.28 1.16
N LEU A 150 20.26 -1.37 1.00
CA LEU A 150 19.42 -0.22 0.66
C LEU A 150 18.57 0.25 1.86
N ASN A 151 18.85 -0.25 3.06
CA ASN A 151 18.06 0.01 4.26
C ASN A 151 18.14 1.48 4.76
N CYS A 152 19.07 2.28 4.22
CA CYS A 152 19.10 3.72 4.47
C CYS A 152 17.99 4.49 3.76
N LEU A 153 17.38 3.90 2.72
CA LEU A 153 16.37 4.56 1.92
C LEU A 153 15.01 4.49 2.61
N SER A 154 14.25 5.58 2.52
CA SER A 154 12.82 5.55 2.83
C SER A 154 12.11 4.61 1.84
N PRO A 155 10.93 4.05 2.18
CA PRO A 155 10.16 3.23 1.24
C PRO A 155 9.89 3.94 -0.10
N ASP A 156 9.62 5.25 -0.06
CA ASP A 156 9.37 6.07 -1.24
C ASP A 156 10.62 6.23 -2.11
N ASP A 157 11.78 6.47 -1.49
CA ASP A 157 13.04 6.64 -2.23
C ASP A 157 13.57 5.31 -2.75
N LEU A 158 13.37 4.23 -1.99
CA LEU A 158 13.66 2.88 -2.45
C LEU A 158 12.89 2.55 -3.71
N GLN A 159 11.60 2.90 -3.77
CA GLN A 159 10.79 2.70 -4.97
C GLN A 159 11.32 3.49 -6.16
N LYS A 160 11.73 4.75 -5.96
CA LYS A 160 12.34 5.57 -7.03
C LYS A 160 13.64 4.95 -7.54
N VAL A 161 14.52 4.51 -6.63
CA VAL A 161 15.78 3.84 -7.00
C VAL A 161 15.50 2.57 -7.80
N VAL A 162 14.55 1.76 -7.34
CA VAL A 162 14.12 0.54 -8.04
C VAL A 162 13.68 0.85 -9.46
N TYR A 163 12.74 1.78 -9.65
CA TYR A 163 12.26 2.13 -10.99
C TYR A 163 13.36 2.71 -11.88
N HIS A 164 14.23 3.54 -11.32
CA HIS A 164 15.34 4.12 -12.06
C HIS A 164 16.31 3.03 -12.55
N VAL A 165 16.67 2.06 -11.71
CA VAL A 165 17.54 0.95 -12.10
C VAL A 165 16.87 0.07 -13.17
N ILE A 166 15.56 -0.17 -13.06
CA ILE A 166 14.79 -0.92 -14.07
C ILE A 166 14.79 -0.20 -15.41
N GLU A 167 14.48 1.10 -15.40
CA GLU A 167 14.39 1.93 -16.60
C GLU A 167 15.74 2.07 -17.30
N GLN A 168 16.78 2.48 -16.55
CA GLN A 168 18.13 2.64 -17.09
C GLN A 168 18.71 1.30 -17.56
N GLY A 169 18.29 0.20 -16.94
CA GLY A 169 18.75 -1.14 -17.26
C GLY A 169 17.93 -1.94 -18.24
N ASN A 170 16.80 -1.40 -18.69
CA ASN A 170 15.82 -2.13 -19.50
C ASN A 170 15.54 -3.54 -18.93
N LEU A 171 15.41 -3.64 -17.60
CA LEU A 171 15.28 -4.93 -16.92
C LEU A 171 13.87 -5.48 -17.11
N THR A 172 13.77 -6.70 -17.65
CA THR A 172 12.49 -7.42 -17.80
C THR A 172 12.32 -8.45 -16.70
N PHE A 173 11.18 -8.44 -16.01
CA PHE A 173 10.85 -9.41 -14.96
C PHE A 173 9.74 -10.34 -15.42
N ASN A 174 9.96 -11.65 -15.29
CA ASN A 174 8.92 -12.65 -15.51
C ASN A 174 8.12 -12.81 -14.21
N ALA A 175 7.18 -11.89 -13.96
CA ALA A 175 6.35 -11.95 -12.76
C ALA A 175 5.31 -13.08 -12.90
N HIS A 176 5.60 -14.24 -12.31
CA HIS A 176 4.58 -15.25 -11.98
C HIS A 176 4.32 -15.21 -10.47
N HIS A 177 3.06 -15.46 -10.08
CA HIS A 177 2.54 -15.28 -8.72
C HIS A 177 3.42 -15.94 -7.65
N GLY A 178 3.87 -15.14 -6.67
CA GLY A 178 4.75 -15.59 -5.56
C GLY A 178 6.24 -15.23 -5.72
N SER A 179 6.61 -14.48 -6.76
CA SER A 179 7.98 -14.04 -7.00
C SER A 179 8.51 -13.12 -5.88
N ILE A 180 9.81 -13.25 -5.62
CA ILE A 180 10.63 -12.37 -4.76
C ILE A 180 10.27 -10.87 -4.98
N PRO A 181 10.20 -10.03 -3.92
CA PRO A 181 9.92 -8.61 -4.06
C PRO A 181 10.93 -7.92 -4.99
N ILE A 182 10.48 -7.02 -5.87
CA ILE A 182 11.33 -6.27 -6.83
C ILE A 182 12.54 -5.64 -6.14
N VAL A 183 12.34 -5.14 -4.92
CA VAL A 183 13.39 -4.59 -4.05
C VAL A 183 14.55 -5.57 -3.84
N GLU A 184 14.28 -6.84 -3.56
CA GLU A 184 15.32 -7.83 -3.31
C GLU A 184 16.11 -8.11 -4.59
N PHE A 185 15.47 -8.10 -5.77
CA PHE A 185 16.19 -8.20 -7.04
C PHE A 185 17.15 -7.03 -7.25
N ILE A 186 16.68 -5.80 -7.08
CA ILE A 186 17.53 -4.60 -7.25
C ILE A 186 18.67 -4.61 -6.23
N THR A 187 18.43 -5.09 -5.02
CA THR A 187 19.48 -5.25 -4.01
C THR A 187 20.54 -6.28 -4.44
N LYS A 188 20.16 -7.35 -5.16
CA LYS A 188 21.12 -8.33 -5.71
C LYS A 188 21.98 -7.77 -6.85
N LEU A 189 21.52 -6.72 -7.53
CA LEU A 189 22.31 -6.03 -8.56
C LEU A 189 23.31 -5.04 -7.97
N LEU A 190 23.20 -4.70 -6.69
CA LEU A 190 24.15 -3.81 -6.01
C LEU A 190 25.52 -4.49 -5.96
N VAL A 191 26.54 -3.84 -6.53
CA VAL A 191 27.93 -4.35 -6.57
C VAL A 191 28.85 -3.61 -5.62
N ARG A 192 28.57 -2.33 -5.37
CA ARG A 192 29.41 -1.49 -4.53
C ARG A 192 28.58 -0.37 -3.92
N GLN A 193 28.96 0.02 -2.72
CA GLN A 193 28.52 1.26 -2.10
C GLN A 193 29.72 2.04 -1.60
N GLN A 194 29.64 3.35 -1.71
CA GLN A 194 30.64 4.28 -1.21
C GLN A 194 29.94 5.35 -0.38
N ILE A 195 30.55 5.71 0.74
CA ILE A 195 30.07 6.78 1.61
C ILE A 195 31.09 7.91 1.54
N ASP A 196 30.63 9.08 1.15
CA ASP A 196 31.39 10.31 1.13
C ASP A 196 30.74 11.33 2.05
N PHE A 197 31.54 12.14 2.74
CA PHE A 197 31.05 13.28 3.51
C PHE A 197 31.50 14.56 2.82
N ILE A 198 30.53 15.40 2.45
CA ILE A 198 30.75 16.70 1.83
C ILE A 198 30.53 17.76 2.92
N PRO A 199 31.59 18.42 3.43
CA PRO A 199 31.46 19.49 4.40
C PRO A 199 30.62 20.65 3.87
N SER A 200 29.90 21.35 4.75
CA SER A 200 29.05 22.49 4.36
C SER A 200 29.82 23.68 3.79
N SER A 201 31.15 23.72 3.97
CA SER A 201 32.02 24.71 3.33
C SER A 201 32.16 24.52 1.81
N GLN A 202 31.74 23.37 1.27
CA GLN A 202 31.88 23.04 -0.16
C GLN A 202 30.63 23.34 -1.00
N TYR A 203 29.54 23.83 -0.40
CA TYR A 203 28.31 24.16 -1.12
C TYR A 203 27.58 25.35 -0.48
N GLU A 204 26.70 25.98 -1.24
CA GLU A 204 25.83 27.04 -0.72
C GLU A 204 24.84 26.44 0.29
N ASN A 205 25.02 26.82 1.55
CA ASN A 205 24.23 26.31 2.65
C ASN A 205 23.33 27.41 3.22
N GLN A 206 22.01 27.17 3.23
CA GLN A 206 21.04 28.09 3.81
C GLN A 206 20.91 27.92 5.34
N ASN A 207 21.37 26.79 5.89
CA ASN A 207 21.25 26.47 7.30
C ASN A 207 22.62 26.52 8.00
N PRO A 208 22.91 27.53 8.83
CA PRO A 208 24.20 27.67 9.50
C PRO A 208 24.51 26.55 10.50
N GLN A 209 23.52 25.72 10.87
CA GLN A 209 23.73 24.57 11.77
C GLN A 209 24.13 23.29 11.03
N GLU A 210 24.01 23.24 9.71
CA GLU A 210 24.40 22.08 8.91
C GLU A 210 25.93 22.03 8.76
N ILE A 211 26.53 20.93 9.22
CA ILE A 211 27.99 20.71 9.16
C ILE A 211 28.45 20.06 7.85
N GLY A 212 27.53 19.44 7.11
CA GLY A 212 27.81 18.75 5.87
C GLY A 212 26.72 17.75 5.46
N ARG A 213 26.93 17.10 4.33
CA ARG A 213 26.05 16.08 3.75
C ARG A 213 26.77 14.76 3.65
N ILE A 214 26.09 13.70 4.06
CA ILE A 214 26.54 12.33 3.79
C ILE A 214 25.94 11.93 2.43
N VAL A 215 26.80 11.51 1.51
CA VAL A 215 26.42 11.01 0.20
C VAL A 215 26.73 9.51 0.15
N ILE A 216 25.70 8.70 -0.10
CA ILE A 216 25.85 7.26 -0.29
C ILE A 216 25.68 6.98 -1.78
N THR A 217 26.78 6.66 -2.45
CA THR A 217 26.78 6.31 -3.87
C THR A 217 26.63 4.80 -4.02
N SER A 218 25.57 4.36 -4.67
CA SER A 218 25.28 2.95 -4.94
C SER A 218 25.55 2.60 -6.40
N PHE A 219 26.34 1.56 -6.65
CA PHE A 219 26.68 1.09 -7.99
C PHE A 219 25.95 -0.23 -8.26
N PHE A 220 25.24 -0.29 -9.37
CA PHE A 220 24.45 -1.47 -9.77
C PHE A 220 25.06 -2.10 -11.03
N ALA A 221 25.18 -3.44 -11.04
CA ALA A 221 25.50 -4.21 -12.23
C ALA A 221 24.25 -4.33 -13.09
N VAL A 222 24.15 -3.44 -14.06
CA VAL A 222 23.04 -3.38 -15.00
C VAL A 222 23.54 -3.86 -16.36
N PRO A 223 22.85 -4.81 -17.01
CA PRO A 223 23.36 -5.41 -18.23
C PRO A 223 23.17 -4.44 -19.41
N GLN A 224 24.15 -4.38 -20.32
CA GLN A 224 24.13 -3.46 -21.47
C GLN A 224 23.19 -3.95 -22.59
N GLN A 225 22.76 -3.06 -23.49
CA GLN A 225 21.76 -3.36 -24.53
C GLN A 225 22.22 -4.37 -25.60
N GLU A 226 23.53 -4.50 -25.85
CA GLU A 226 24.09 -5.46 -26.80
C GLU A 226 24.30 -6.83 -26.14
N GLN A 227 23.21 -7.46 -25.72
CA GLN A 227 23.26 -8.81 -25.16
C GLN A 227 23.19 -9.86 -26.26
N THR A 228 24.24 -10.65 -26.39
CA THR A 228 24.19 -11.94 -27.07
C THR A 228 23.16 -12.82 -26.36
N SER A 229 22.20 -13.36 -27.11
CA SER A 229 21.14 -14.19 -26.53
C SER A 229 21.68 -15.55 -26.12
N PHE A 230 21.30 -15.98 -24.90
CA PHE A 230 21.58 -17.32 -24.40
C PHE A 230 20.28 -18.03 -24.04
N HIS A 231 20.23 -19.32 -24.35
CA HIS A 231 19.21 -20.22 -23.82
C HIS A 231 19.74 -20.84 -22.53
N VAL A 232 19.07 -20.55 -21.41
CA VAL A 232 19.46 -21.03 -20.08
C VAL A 232 18.64 -22.27 -19.72
N TYR A 233 19.33 -23.35 -19.39
CA TYR A 233 18.75 -24.62 -18.98
C TYR A 233 19.12 -24.93 -17.54
N LYS A 234 18.13 -25.41 -16.77
CA LYS A 234 18.38 -25.99 -15.45
C LYS A 234 18.76 -27.46 -15.63
N LEU A 235 19.97 -27.82 -15.25
CA LEU A 235 20.43 -29.20 -15.32
C LEU A 235 20.03 -29.95 -14.05
N LEU A 236 19.58 -31.19 -14.23
CA LEU A 236 19.18 -32.08 -13.15
C LEU A 236 20.02 -33.35 -13.24
N THR A 237 20.82 -33.62 -12.21
CA THR A 237 21.51 -34.90 -12.08
C THR A 237 20.59 -35.92 -11.45
N MET A 238 20.53 -37.10 -12.03
CA MET A 238 19.77 -38.23 -11.50
C MET A 238 20.71 -39.40 -11.23
N PRO A 239 20.47 -40.20 -10.17
CA PRO A 239 21.18 -41.44 -9.98
C PRO A 239 20.81 -42.44 -11.08
N TYR A 240 21.76 -43.27 -11.52
CA TYR A 240 21.55 -44.34 -12.50
C TYR A 240 22.41 -45.56 -12.19
N LEU A 241 21.97 -46.73 -12.68
CA LEU A 241 22.67 -47.98 -12.48
C LEU A 241 23.84 -48.11 -13.45
N HIS A 242 25.05 -48.29 -12.91
CA HIS A 242 26.24 -48.58 -13.69
C HIS A 242 27.05 -49.68 -13.00
N LYS A 243 27.33 -50.79 -13.70
CA LYS A 243 28.10 -51.92 -13.16
C LYS A 243 27.58 -52.41 -11.79
N ASN A 244 26.25 -52.60 -11.68
CA ASN A 244 25.55 -53.02 -10.46
C ASN A 244 25.65 -52.05 -9.27
N GLN A 245 25.99 -50.79 -9.52
CA GLN A 245 26.05 -49.76 -8.50
C GLN A 245 25.26 -48.53 -8.95
N THR A 246 24.46 -47.98 -8.04
CA THR A 246 23.75 -46.73 -8.28
C THR A 246 24.73 -45.58 -8.08
N ILE A 247 25.02 -44.88 -9.17
CA ILE A 247 25.92 -43.73 -9.17
C ILE A 247 25.17 -42.49 -9.61
N GLN A 248 25.59 -41.32 -9.12
CA GLN A 248 25.09 -40.03 -9.58
C GLN A 248 26.28 -39.17 -10.01
N LEU A 249 26.15 -38.52 -11.16
CA LEU A 249 27.15 -37.57 -11.61
C LEU A 249 27.22 -36.40 -10.62
N SER A 250 28.43 -36.11 -10.16
CA SER A 250 28.74 -34.99 -9.27
C SER A 250 29.50 -33.91 -10.04
N HIS A 251 29.56 -32.71 -9.46
CA HIS A 251 30.21 -31.55 -10.08
C HIS A 251 29.63 -31.16 -11.46
N ILE A 252 28.35 -31.45 -11.68
CA ILE A 252 27.61 -30.95 -12.84
C ILE A 252 27.06 -29.56 -12.48
N PRO A 253 27.22 -28.54 -13.34
CA PRO A 253 26.65 -27.22 -13.08
C PRO A 253 25.13 -27.31 -12.94
N ARG A 254 24.55 -26.51 -12.04
CA ARG A 254 23.09 -26.44 -11.82
C ARG A 254 22.36 -25.76 -12.98
N TYR A 255 22.99 -24.77 -13.59
CA TYR A 255 22.48 -24.10 -14.79
C TYR A 255 23.55 -24.05 -15.86
N TRP A 256 23.09 -24.18 -17.11
CA TRP A 256 23.93 -24.13 -18.28
C TRP A 256 23.27 -23.25 -19.33
N ALA A 257 24.00 -22.26 -19.83
CA ALA A 257 23.52 -21.37 -20.87
C ALA A 257 24.26 -21.62 -22.16
N ILE A 258 23.54 -21.61 -23.27
CA ILE A 258 24.06 -21.88 -24.61
C ILE A 258 23.71 -20.71 -25.53
N ASN A 259 24.70 -20.17 -26.21
CA ASN A 259 24.50 -19.29 -27.35
C ASN A 259 24.63 -20.13 -28.62
N PRO A 260 23.53 -20.35 -29.37
CA PRO A 260 23.53 -21.22 -30.55
C PRO A 260 24.27 -20.60 -31.74
N THR A 261 24.43 -19.27 -31.77
CA THR A 261 25.08 -18.54 -32.86
C THR A 261 26.59 -18.68 -32.78
N ASP A 262 27.15 -18.47 -31.58
CA ASP A 262 28.60 -18.40 -31.38
C ASP A 262 29.19 -19.71 -30.83
N ASN A 263 28.33 -20.70 -30.53
CA ASN A 263 28.71 -21.96 -29.88
C ASN A 263 29.47 -21.76 -28.55
N THR A 264 29.16 -20.65 -27.86
CA THR A 264 29.69 -20.33 -26.53
C THR A 264 28.69 -20.72 -25.47
N THR A 265 29.20 -21.00 -24.28
CA THR A 265 28.43 -21.46 -23.13
C THR A 265 28.86 -20.78 -21.84
N MET A 266 27.97 -20.81 -20.86
CA MET A 266 28.23 -20.42 -19.47
C MET A 266 27.69 -21.48 -18.53
N GLU A 267 28.36 -21.66 -17.40
CA GLU A 267 28.05 -22.70 -16.42
C GLU A 267 27.95 -22.09 -15.02
N TRP A 268 26.84 -22.33 -14.33
CA TRP A 268 26.66 -21.92 -12.94
C TRP A 268 26.59 -23.15 -12.04
N HIS A 269 27.55 -23.28 -11.13
CA HIS A 269 27.53 -24.31 -10.10
C HIS A 269 26.69 -23.83 -8.90
N ASP A 270 26.88 -22.58 -8.50
CA ASP A 270 26.04 -21.90 -7.53
C ASP A 270 25.58 -20.53 -8.06
N PRO A 271 24.37 -20.43 -8.65
CA PRO A 271 23.87 -19.16 -9.17
C PRO A 271 23.55 -18.14 -8.06
N GLU A 272 23.26 -18.58 -6.83
CA GLU A 272 22.88 -17.69 -5.74
C GLU A 272 24.08 -16.84 -5.28
N GLU A 273 25.27 -17.45 -5.23
CA GLU A 273 26.53 -16.76 -4.94
C GLU A 273 26.85 -15.68 -6.00
N SER A 274 26.46 -15.92 -7.25
CA SER A 274 26.64 -14.99 -8.38
C SER A 274 25.60 -13.86 -8.41
N GLY A 275 24.72 -13.79 -7.39
CA GLY A 275 23.60 -12.84 -7.35
C GLY A 275 22.55 -13.11 -8.44
N CYS A 276 22.56 -14.29 -9.05
CA CYS A 276 21.62 -14.69 -10.10
C CYS A 276 20.41 -15.39 -9.49
N ASN A 277 19.21 -15.03 -9.95
CA ASN A 277 18.05 -15.88 -9.80
C ASN A 277 17.45 -16.18 -11.19
N LEU A 278 18.00 -17.19 -11.85
CA LEU A 278 17.65 -17.56 -13.22
C LEU A 278 16.21 -18.08 -13.39
N GLN A 279 15.49 -18.34 -12.28
CA GLN A 279 14.06 -18.68 -12.34
C GLN A 279 13.18 -17.44 -12.50
N LEU A 280 13.67 -16.27 -12.05
CA LEU A 280 12.88 -15.04 -11.96
C LEU A 280 13.47 -13.90 -12.81
N MET A 281 14.76 -13.96 -13.10
CA MET A 281 15.55 -12.91 -13.74
C MET A 281 16.43 -13.48 -14.85
N THR A 282 16.60 -12.72 -15.92
CA THR A 282 17.47 -13.04 -17.06
C THR A 282 18.86 -12.42 -16.94
N SER A 283 19.04 -11.47 -16.01
CA SER A 283 20.32 -10.82 -15.70
C SER A 283 20.96 -11.42 -14.44
N CYS A 284 22.26 -11.17 -14.29
CA CYS A 284 23.11 -11.64 -13.19
C CYS A 284 24.06 -10.52 -12.77
N ARG A 285 24.36 -10.41 -11.47
CA ARG A 285 25.41 -9.49 -10.99
C ARG A 285 26.76 -9.92 -11.52
N ASP A 286 27.08 -11.20 -11.33
CA ASP A 286 28.32 -11.81 -11.79
C ASP A 286 27.98 -12.84 -12.87
N THR A 287 28.42 -12.57 -14.09
CA THR A 287 28.24 -13.49 -15.22
C THR A 287 29.49 -14.37 -15.35
N PRO A 288 29.37 -15.71 -15.35
CA PRO A 288 30.49 -16.60 -15.55
C PRO A 288 31.20 -16.33 -16.88
N PRO A 289 32.50 -16.65 -16.99
CA PRO A 289 33.23 -16.44 -18.23
C PRO A 289 32.62 -17.27 -19.37
N LEU A 290 32.54 -16.66 -20.56
CA LEU A 290 32.15 -17.35 -21.79
C LEU A 290 33.19 -18.42 -22.13
N ARG A 291 32.72 -19.64 -22.41
CA ARG A 291 33.57 -20.77 -22.79
C ARG A 291 33.01 -21.50 -23.99
N THR A 292 33.87 -21.93 -24.89
CA THR A 292 33.49 -22.94 -25.89
C THR A 292 33.31 -24.29 -25.21
N ILE A 293 32.38 -25.10 -25.68
CA ILE A 293 32.16 -26.46 -25.13
C ILE A 293 33.44 -27.28 -25.36
N SER A 294 34.17 -27.54 -24.27
CA SER A 294 35.35 -28.41 -24.32
C SER A 294 34.90 -29.86 -24.38
N LYS A 295 35.44 -30.64 -25.32
CA LYS A 295 35.20 -32.09 -25.39
C LYS A 295 35.79 -32.85 -24.19
N ASP A 296 36.68 -32.20 -23.45
CA ASP A 296 37.35 -32.78 -22.28
C ASP A 296 36.59 -32.50 -20.97
N SER A 297 35.54 -31.67 -20.98
CA SER A 297 34.68 -31.49 -19.81
C SER A 297 33.64 -32.61 -19.73
N CYS A 298 33.16 -32.92 -18.52
CA CYS A 298 32.11 -33.94 -18.33
C CYS A 298 30.87 -33.63 -19.19
N LEU A 299 30.41 -32.37 -19.19
CA LEU A 299 29.25 -31.96 -19.98
C LEU A 299 29.52 -32.06 -21.49
N GLY A 300 30.72 -31.70 -21.94
CA GLY A 300 31.12 -31.84 -23.34
C GLY A 300 31.22 -33.30 -23.79
N GLN A 301 31.65 -34.21 -22.92
CA GLN A 301 31.63 -35.65 -23.19
C GLN A 301 30.19 -36.17 -23.33
N ILE A 302 29.28 -35.74 -22.46
CA ILE A 302 27.85 -36.11 -22.54
C ILE A 302 27.25 -35.64 -23.87
N ILE A 303 27.43 -34.36 -24.21
CA ILE A 303 26.88 -33.79 -25.45
C ILE A 303 27.50 -34.44 -26.69
N GLY A 304 28.81 -34.70 -26.64
CA GLY A 304 29.56 -35.34 -27.72
C GLY A 304 29.35 -36.85 -27.83
N SER A 305 28.55 -37.47 -26.94
CA SER A 305 28.40 -38.93 -26.85
C SER A 305 29.74 -39.67 -26.74
N LEU A 306 30.69 -39.07 -26.00
CA LEU A 306 32.03 -39.61 -25.75
C LEU A 306 32.05 -40.45 -24.45
N PRO A 307 33.06 -41.30 -24.24
CA PRO A 307 33.26 -41.96 -22.95
C PRO A 307 33.38 -40.92 -21.81
N LEU A 308 32.65 -41.15 -20.71
CA LEU A 308 32.53 -40.22 -19.57
C LEU A 308 33.75 -40.25 -18.63
N SER A 309 34.96 -40.15 -19.17
CA SER A 309 36.21 -40.23 -18.38
C SER A 309 36.46 -39.01 -17.50
N SER A 310 35.90 -37.85 -17.84
CA SER A 310 36.06 -36.59 -17.11
C SER A 310 34.92 -36.32 -16.13
N CYS A 311 33.94 -37.22 -16.03
CA CYS A 311 32.82 -37.09 -15.11
C CYS A 311 33.15 -37.68 -13.75
N HIS A 312 32.95 -36.90 -12.70
CA HIS A 312 32.97 -37.42 -11.34
C HIS A 312 31.64 -38.10 -11.04
N ALA A 313 31.70 -39.28 -10.44
CA ALA A 313 30.52 -40.04 -10.03
C ALA A 313 30.62 -40.35 -8.54
N ASN A 314 29.55 -40.07 -7.81
CA ASN A 314 29.42 -40.40 -6.40
C ASN A 314 28.51 -41.63 -6.27
N TYR A 315 28.88 -42.54 -5.38
CA TYR A 315 28.02 -43.65 -5.00
C TYR A 315 26.85 -43.13 -4.17
N VAL A 316 25.63 -43.48 -4.56
CA VAL A 316 24.43 -43.16 -3.81
C VAL A 316 23.94 -44.44 -3.14
N SER A 317 23.72 -44.37 -1.82
CA SER A 317 23.18 -45.49 -1.06
C SER A 317 21.84 -45.93 -1.67
N HIS A 318 21.68 -47.24 -1.88
CA HIS A 318 20.54 -47.87 -2.57
C HIS A 318 19.19 -47.37 -2.06
N SER A 319 18.60 -46.39 -2.74
CA SER A 319 17.16 -46.22 -2.79
C SER A 319 16.69 -47.01 -4.01
N GLY A 320 15.93 -48.09 -3.81
CA GLY A 320 15.57 -49.05 -4.89
C GLY A 320 15.04 -48.41 -6.17
N ALA A 321 14.33 -47.28 -6.05
CA ALA A 321 13.89 -46.47 -7.19
C ALA A 321 14.08 -44.98 -6.91
N PHE A 322 14.64 -44.25 -7.87
CA PHE A 322 14.55 -42.79 -7.96
C PHE A 322 13.35 -42.44 -8.84
N VAL A 323 12.44 -41.63 -8.30
CA VAL A 323 11.26 -41.13 -9.03
C VAL A 323 11.13 -39.64 -8.75
N ARG A 324 11.12 -38.82 -9.80
CA ARG A 324 10.96 -37.36 -9.68
C ARG A 324 10.05 -36.82 -10.77
N GLN A 325 9.09 -35.99 -10.38
CA GLN A 325 8.30 -35.21 -11.31
C GLN A 325 9.12 -33.99 -11.77
N LEU A 326 9.24 -33.80 -13.08
CA LEU A 326 9.91 -32.64 -13.68
C LEU A 326 8.93 -31.50 -13.92
N THR A 327 7.84 -31.80 -14.62
CA THR A 327 6.75 -30.87 -14.97
C THR A 327 5.43 -31.62 -14.96
N ASP A 328 4.32 -30.92 -15.19
CA ASP A 328 3.00 -31.53 -15.28
C ASP A 328 3.02 -32.69 -16.30
N ASN A 329 2.85 -33.91 -15.79
CA ASN A 329 2.85 -35.18 -16.53
C ASN A 329 4.22 -35.73 -17.00
N VAL A 330 5.35 -35.09 -16.66
CA VAL A 330 6.68 -35.63 -17.00
C VAL A 330 7.34 -36.14 -15.73
N TRP A 331 7.62 -37.44 -15.72
CA TRP A 331 8.30 -38.13 -14.63
C TRP A 331 9.60 -38.72 -15.14
N VAL A 332 10.63 -38.62 -14.33
CA VAL A 332 11.91 -39.31 -14.55
C VAL A 332 12.06 -40.37 -13.49
N THR A 333 12.39 -41.57 -13.94
CA THR A 333 12.61 -42.72 -13.08
C THR A 333 13.94 -43.37 -13.39
N SER A 334 14.58 -43.89 -12.36
CA SER A 334 15.80 -44.69 -12.48
C SER A 334 15.80 -45.73 -11.38
N SER A 335 16.02 -47.00 -11.73
CA SER A 335 15.84 -48.12 -10.81
C SER A 335 16.78 -49.25 -11.18
N SER A 336 17.22 -50.01 -10.18
CA SER A 336 17.93 -51.28 -10.44
C SER A 336 16.98 -52.44 -10.73
N GLU A 337 15.69 -52.25 -10.45
CA GLU A 337 14.63 -53.25 -10.58
C GLU A 337 13.48 -52.72 -11.44
N SER A 338 12.67 -53.62 -12.00
CA SER A 338 11.47 -53.24 -12.75
C SER A 338 10.50 -52.44 -11.88
N LEU A 339 10.06 -51.27 -12.35
CA LEU A 339 9.09 -50.46 -11.64
C LEU A 339 7.67 -50.80 -12.08
N HIS A 340 6.83 -51.13 -11.10
CA HIS A 340 5.43 -51.43 -11.32
C HIS A 340 4.58 -50.18 -11.09
N CYS A 341 4.19 -49.52 -12.17
CA CYS A 341 3.37 -48.32 -12.14
C CYS A 341 1.89 -48.65 -12.40
N LEU A 342 0.99 -47.92 -11.76
CA LEU A 342 -0.45 -47.99 -12.01
C LEU A 342 -0.89 -46.76 -12.80
N LYS A 343 -1.52 -46.97 -13.96
CA LYS A 343 -2.09 -45.90 -14.75
C LYS A 343 -3.37 -45.39 -14.11
N ILE A 344 -3.37 -44.13 -13.66
CA ILE A 344 -4.57 -43.44 -13.16
C ILE A 344 -5.26 -42.75 -14.35
N PRO A 345 -6.53 -43.09 -14.67
CA PRO A 345 -7.27 -42.42 -15.75
C PRO A 345 -7.47 -40.93 -15.46
N LYS A 346 -7.28 -40.06 -16.47
CA LYS A 346 -7.45 -38.59 -16.34
C LYS A 346 -8.84 -38.14 -15.84
N ILE A 347 -9.84 -39.01 -15.89
CA ILE A 347 -11.25 -38.69 -15.57
C ILE A 347 -11.47 -38.63 -14.03
N GLU A 348 -10.63 -39.27 -13.22
CA GLU A 348 -10.83 -39.39 -11.76
C GLU A 348 -10.43 -38.14 -10.96
N TYR A 349 -9.73 -37.17 -11.56
CA TYR A 349 -9.25 -35.98 -10.84
C TYR A 349 -10.30 -34.88 -10.64
N ARG A 350 -11.48 -34.95 -11.28
CA ARG A 350 -12.44 -33.82 -11.28
C ARG A 350 -13.72 -34.03 -10.46
N THR A 351 -14.01 -35.22 -9.95
CA THR A 351 -15.24 -35.45 -9.20
C THR A 351 -14.98 -36.26 -7.94
N SER A 352 -14.92 -35.55 -6.81
CA SER A 352 -15.11 -36.13 -5.49
C SER A 352 -16.49 -36.80 -5.44
N ASN A 353 -16.51 -38.12 -5.41
CA ASN A 353 -17.24 -38.95 -4.45
C ASN A 353 -17.09 -40.40 -4.91
N HIS A 354 -16.16 -41.10 -4.25
CA HIS A 354 -15.88 -42.54 -4.35
C HIS A 354 -15.84 -43.13 -5.78
N PRO A 355 -14.72 -43.00 -6.50
CA PRO A 355 -14.46 -43.85 -7.64
C PRO A 355 -14.16 -45.27 -7.14
N THR A 356 -14.99 -46.23 -7.54
CA THR A 356 -14.63 -47.64 -7.54
C THR A 356 -13.43 -47.80 -8.47
N LEU A 357 -12.28 -48.14 -7.89
CA LEU A 357 -10.97 -48.28 -8.55
C LEU A 357 -11.03 -49.40 -9.60
N ASN A 358 -11.54 -49.09 -10.78
CA ASN A 358 -11.82 -50.09 -11.81
C ASN A 358 -10.55 -50.29 -12.65
N ILE A 359 -9.80 -51.34 -12.29
CA ILE A 359 -8.67 -51.96 -13.00
C ILE A 359 -7.76 -50.96 -13.71
N SER A 360 -6.87 -50.34 -12.93
CA SER A 360 -5.74 -49.57 -13.44
C SER A 360 -4.83 -50.48 -14.26
N GLN A 361 -4.58 -50.11 -15.52
CA GLN A 361 -3.63 -50.79 -16.37
C GLN A 361 -2.24 -50.69 -15.72
N GLN A 362 -1.66 -51.83 -15.36
CA GLN A 362 -0.30 -51.90 -14.83
C GLN A 362 0.68 -51.66 -15.98
N ILE A 363 1.62 -50.75 -15.76
CA ILE A 363 2.74 -50.47 -16.66
C ILE A 363 3.99 -50.92 -15.92
N ILE A 364 4.78 -51.78 -16.55
CA ILE A 364 6.07 -52.22 -16.00
C ILE A 364 7.15 -51.45 -16.75
N LEU A 365 7.90 -50.62 -16.05
CA LEU A 365 9.08 -49.96 -16.59
C LEU A 365 10.28 -50.90 -16.38
N PRO A 366 11.06 -51.22 -17.42
CA PRO A 366 12.27 -52.01 -17.26
C PRO A 366 13.30 -51.25 -16.41
N PRO A 367 14.27 -51.97 -15.81
CA PRO A 367 15.39 -51.36 -15.11
C PRO A 367 16.24 -50.46 -16.02
#